data_AF-A0A537C9W8-F1
#
_entry.id   AF-A0A537C9W8-F1
#
_cell.length_a   1.000
_cell.length_b   1.000
_cell.length_c   1.000
_cell.angle_alpha   90.00
_cell.angle_beta   90.00
_cell.angle_gamma   90.00
#
_symmetry.space_group_name_H-M   'P 1'
#
loop_
_entity.id
_entity.type
_entity.pdbx_description
1 polymer ?
#
loop_
_entity_poly.entity_id
_entity_poly.type
_entity_poly.pdbx_seq_one_letter_code
_entity_poly.pdbx_strand_id
1 'polypeptide(L)'
;MRGAGPAGWNHDGGSSLSFRALSTVANVTATGFAITDSTHFTITIAYHGTGSAPAITVVGLAPELSGSTTLASGWTSSTTVTLTLTGTGSLTTTMHAQALIIPLTS
;
A
#
# COMPACT_ATOMS: atom_id res chain seq x y z
N MET A 1 -18.73 14.68 -29.88
CA MET A 1 -18.53 13.23 -30.06
C MET A 1 -17.91 12.69 -28.77
N ARG A 2 -18.57 11.73 -28.13
CA ARG A 2 -18.20 11.18 -26.81
C ARG A 2 -17.18 10.05 -26.99
N GLY A 3 -16.03 10.15 -26.33
CA GLY A 3 -15.12 9.02 -26.15
C GLY A 3 -15.54 8.25 -24.91
N ALA A 4 -16.04 7.02 -25.09
CA ALA A 4 -16.37 6.12 -24.01
C ALA A 4 -15.06 5.56 -23.41
N GLY A 5 -14.68 6.05 -22.24
CA GLY A 5 -13.71 5.37 -21.38
C GLY A 5 -14.33 4.11 -20.77
N PRO A 6 -13.53 3.10 -20.41
CA PRO A 6 -14.02 1.85 -19.85
C PRO A 6 -14.87 2.06 -18.59
N ALA A 7 -15.97 1.31 -18.51
CA ALA A 7 -16.91 1.32 -17.40
C ALA A 7 -16.19 0.99 -16.08
N GLY A 8 -16.12 1.97 -15.18
CA GLY A 8 -15.36 1.92 -13.93
C GLY A 8 -14.78 3.28 -13.54
N TRP A 9 -14.65 4.19 -14.51
CA TRP A 9 -14.29 5.60 -14.29
C TRP A 9 -15.55 6.43 -14.02
N ASN A 10 -16.32 6.08 -12.99
CA ASN A 10 -17.33 7.02 -12.50
C ASN A 10 -16.62 8.14 -11.75
N HIS A 11 -16.73 9.31 -12.35
CA HIS A 11 -16.29 10.60 -11.88
C HIS A 11 -17.30 11.08 -10.83
N ASP A 12 -17.10 10.72 -9.57
CA ASP A 12 -17.78 11.35 -8.44
C ASP A 12 -16.84 12.42 -7.86
N GLY A 13 -17.26 13.69 -7.97
CA GLY A 13 -16.51 14.87 -7.53
C GLY A 13 -16.38 15.01 -6.01
N GLY A 14 -15.70 14.06 -5.39
CA GLY A 14 -15.11 14.15 -4.05
C GLY A 14 -13.65 13.74 -4.14
N SER A 15 -12.78 14.28 -3.29
CA SER A 15 -11.37 13.91 -3.29
C SER A 15 -11.21 12.41 -2.97
N SER A 16 -11.21 11.57 -4.01
CA SER A 16 -11.24 10.12 -3.86
C SER A 16 -9.84 9.66 -3.50
N LEU A 17 -9.68 9.15 -2.28
CA LEU A 17 -8.46 8.46 -1.85
C LEU A 17 -8.15 7.35 -2.86
N SER A 18 -7.01 7.46 -3.52
CA SER A 18 -6.54 6.50 -4.50
C SER A 18 -5.39 5.70 -3.90
N PHE A 19 -5.63 4.41 -3.71
CA PHE A 19 -4.63 3.49 -3.19
C PHE A 19 -4.41 2.33 -4.14
N ARG A 20 -3.15 2.00 -4.41
CA ARG A 20 -2.77 0.81 -5.15
C ARG A 20 -1.74 0.01 -4.36
N ALA A 21 -2.08 -1.21 -4.01
CA ALA A 21 -1.11 -2.17 -3.49
C ALA A 21 -0.81 -3.24 -4.54
N LEU A 22 0.47 -3.56 -4.66
CA LEU A 22 0.99 -4.64 -5.49
C LEU A 22 1.83 -5.54 -4.59
N SER A 23 1.65 -6.85 -4.73
CA SER A 23 2.47 -7.84 -4.02
C SER A 23 3.15 -8.74 -5.04
N THR A 24 4.47 -8.88 -4.90
CA THR A 24 5.26 -9.86 -5.65
C THR A 24 5.54 -11.11 -4.82
N VAL A 25 5.10 -11.14 -3.56
CA VAL A 25 5.30 -12.26 -2.62
C VAL A 25 4.11 -13.20 -2.70
N ALA A 26 4.38 -14.49 -2.92
CA ALA A 26 3.35 -15.52 -3.04
C ALA A 26 2.49 -15.61 -1.76
N ASN A 27 1.18 -15.72 -1.95
CA ASN A 27 0.17 -15.80 -0.89
C ASN A 27 0.11 -14.59 0.06
N VAL A 28 0.76 -13.47 -0.28
CA VAL A 28 0.68 -12.22 0.49
C VAL A 28 -0.16 -11.23 -0.29
N THR A 29 -1.19 -10.68 0.35
CA THR A 29 -2.09 -9.68 -0.23
C THR A 29 -2.19 -8.48 0.69
N ALA A 30 -2.40 -7.30 0.12
CA ALA A 30 -2.81 -6.13 0.88
C ALA A 30 -4.33 -6.03 0.87
N THR A 31 -4.94 -5.98 2.05
CA THR A 31 -6.39 -6.04 2.24
C THR A 31 -6.98 -4.72 2.74
N GLY A 32 -6.15 -3.79 3.22
CA GLY A 32 -6.61 -2.51 3.74
C GLY A 32 -5.54 -1.42 3.64
N PHE A 33 -6.00 -0.18 3.63
CA PHE A 33 -5.17 1.02 3.60
C PHE A 33 -5.85 2.17 4.32
N ALA A 34 -5.09 2.94 5.09
CA ALA A 34 -5.54 4.19 5.69
C ALA A 34 -4.40 5.18 5.83
N ILE A 35 -4.64 6.44 5.46
CA ILE A 35 -3.72 7.55 5.72
C ILE A 35 -3.92 7.98 7.17
N THR A 36 -2.85 8.01 7.96
CA THR A 36 -2.92 8.42 9.38
C THR A 36 -2.52 9.88 9.56
N ASP A 37 -1.61 10.39 8.74
CA ASP A 37 -1.25 11.81 8.67
C ASP A 37 -0.61 12.17 7.30
N SER A 38 0.01 13.34 7.19
CA SER A 38 0.64 13.82 5.94
C SER A 38 1.78 12.95 5.42
N THR A 39 2.42 12.14 6.27
CA THR A 39 3.61 11.34 5.92
C THR A 39 3.47 9.87 6.29
N HIS A 40 2.44 9.51 7.06
CA HIS A 40 2.21 8.15 7.52
C HIS A 40 0.93 7.57 6.91
N PHE A 41 1.04 6.31 6.48
CA PHE A 41 -0.12 5.49 6.18
C PHE A 41 0.07 4.08 6.75
N THR A 42 -1.04 3.39 6.92
CA THR A 42 -1.09 2.00 7.32
C THR A 42 -1.56 1.14 6.16
N ILE A 43 -1.00 -0.06 6.06
CA ILE A 43 -1.43 -1.09 5.13
C ILE A 43 -1.69 -2.36 5.92
N THR A 44 -2.83 -2.99 5.67
CA THR A 44 -3.15 -4.29 6.26
C THR A 44 -2.75 -5.35 5.26
N ILE A 45 -1.92 -6.28 5.70
CA ILE A 45 -1.35 -7.35 4.89
C ILE A 45 -1.89 -8.68 5.43
N ALA A 46 -2.26 -9.60 4.54
CA ALA A 46 -2.71 -10.94 4.87
C ALA A 46 -1.84 -11.98 4.18
N TYR A 47 -1.56 -13.09 4.87
CA TYR A 47 -0.89 -14.27 4.33
C TYR A 47 -1.88 -15.41 4.28
N HIS A 48 -1.99 -16.02 3.10
CA HIS A 48 -2.92 -17.11 2.82
C HIS A 48 -2.21 -18.44 2.57
N GLY A 49 -0.89 -18.49 2.78
CA GLY A 49 -0.11 -19.71 2.60
C GLY A 49 -0.16 -20.61 3.85
N THR A 50 0.48 -21.77 3.74
CA THR A 50 0.62 -22.71 4.86
C THR A 50 1.90 -22.44 5.63
N GLY A 51 1.83 -22.46 6.97
CA GLY A 51 2.98 -22.28 7.84
C GLY A 51 3.23 -20.80 8.20
N SER A 52 4.51 -20.44 8.32
CA SER A 52 4.94 -19.10 8.71
C SER A 52 5.11 -18.21 7.49
N ALA A 53 4.59 -16.98 7.55
CA ALA A 53 4.76 -16.03 6.46
C ALA A 53 6.23 -15.58 6.33
N PRO A 54 6.68 -15.32 5.09
CA PRO A 54 8.04 -14.88 4.82
C PRO A 54 8.30 -13.46 5.35
N ALA A 55 9.58 -13.12 5.49
CA ALA A 55 9.98 -11.74 5.70
C ALA A 55 9.75 -10.93 4.42
N ILE A 56 9.17 -9.75 4.55
CA ILE A 56 8.80 -8.89 3.43
C ILE A 56 9.27 -7.46 3.66
N THR A 57 9.51 -6.75 2.58
CA THR A 57 9.69 -5.30 2.59
C THR A 57 8.49 -4.67 1.94
N VAL A 58 7.88 -3.70 2.61
CA VAL A 58 6.81 -2.89 2.06
C VAL A 58 7.38 -1.54 1.69
N VAL A 59 7.36 -1.21 0.40
CA VAL A 59 7.79 0.07 -0.13
C VAL A 59 6.55 0.92 -0.37
N GLY A 60 6.50 2.09 0.27
CA GLY A 60 5.44 3.08 0.08
C GLY A 60 5.90 4.21 -0.82
N LEU A 61 5.05 4.61 -1.76
CA LEU A 61 5.29 5.69 -2.70
C LEU A 61 4.07 6.60 -2.78
N ALA A 62 4.29 7.90 -2.74
CA ALA A 62 3.29 8.92 -3.00
C ALA A 62 3.99 10.10 -3.71
N PRO A 63 3.26 11.06 -4.30
CA PRO A 63 3.91 12.20 -4.93
C PRO A 63 4.83 12.92 -3.94
N GLU A 64 6.12 13.03 -4.29
CA GLU A 64 7.18 13.61 -3.45
C GLU A 64 7.39 12.96 -2.07
N LEU A 65 6.93 11.72 -1.89
CA LEU A 65 7.03 10.97 -0.65
C LEU A 65 7.42 9.52 -0.93
N SER A 66 8.41 9.01 -0.21
CA SER A 66 8.82 7.62 -0.32
C SER A 66 9.32 7.07 1.01
N GLY A 67 9.14 5.78 1.22
CA GLY A 67 9.58 5.11 2.44
C GLY A 67 9.48 3.61 2.31
N SER A 68 10.07 2.90 3.26
CA SER A 68 9.91 1.46 3.33
C SER A 68 9.96 0.99 4.78
N THR A 69 9.38 -0.17 5.01
CA THR A 69 9.42 -0.83 6.30
C THR A 69 9.53 -2.33 6.07
N THR A 70 10.23 -3.02 6.96
CA THR A 70 10.42 -4.47 6.88
C THR A 70 9.53 -5.14 7.91
N LEU A 71 8.85 -6.19 7.48
CA LEU A 71 8.14 -7.09 8.37
C LEU A 71 8.94 -8.39 8.44
N ALA A 72 9.37 -8.76 9.65
CA ALA A 72 10.10 -10.00 9.89
C ALA A 72 9.23 -11.22 9.54
N SER A 73 9.87 -12.36 9.29
CA SER A 73 9.15 -13.64 9.13
C SER A 73 8.50 -14.05 10.45
N GLY A 74 7.52 -14.96 10.41
CA GLY A 74 6.87 -15.48 11.63
C GLY A 74 5.42 -15.10 11.81
N TRP A 75 4.88 -14.18 11.00
CA TRP A 75 3.49 -13.76 11.13
C TRP A 75 2.54 -14.80 10.54
N THR A 76 1.44 -15.07 11.24
CA THR A 76 0.49 -16.15 10.93
C THR A 76 -0.93 -15.62 10.71
N SER A 77 -1.13 -14.31 10.83
CA SER A 77 -2.42 -13.64 10.72
C SER A 77 -2.26 -12.27 10.08
N SER A 78 -3.37 -11.68 9.68
CA SER A 78 -3.34 -10.35 9.06
C SER A 78 -2.68 -9.35 10.00
N THR A 79 -1.71 -8.59 9.46
CA THR A 79 -0.88 -7.66 10.20
C THR A 79 -1.00 -6.28 9.58
N THR A 80 -1.26 -5.28 10.42
CA THR A 80 -1.23 -3.88 10.02
C THR A 80 0.17 -3.34 10.18
N VAL A 81 0.70 -2.78 9.09
CA VAL A 81 2.04 -2.23 9.02
C VAL A 81 1.93 -0.73 8.80
N THR A 82 2.62 0.05 9.63
CA THR A 82 2.73 1.50 9.47
C THR A 82 3.96 1.82 8.61
N LEU A 83 3.76 2.63 7.58
CA LEU A 83 4.81 3.17 6.74
C LEU A 83 5.00 4.64 7.04
N THR A 84 6.24 5.02 7.37
CA THR A 84 6.68 6.40 7.42
C THR A 84 7.30 6.74 6.07
N LEU A 85 6.68 7.68 5.35
CA LEU A 85 7.25 8.25 4.14
C LEU A 85 8.03 9.53 4.47
N THR A 86 9.10 9.76 3.73
CA THR A 86 9.94 10.95 3.83
C THR A 86 9.95 11.68 2.49
N GLY A 87 10.05 13.01 2.54
CA GLY A 87 10.03 13.88 1.38
C GLY A 87 9.28 15.19 1.65
N THR A 88 8.98 15.95 0.58
CA THR A 88 8.35 17.28 0.66
C THR A 88 6.84 17.25 0.41
N GLY A 89 6.31 16.13 -0.06
CA GLY A 89 4.88 15.98 -0.36
C GLY A 89 4.00 15.79 0.89
N SER A 90 2.70 15.62 0.66
CA SER A 90 1.75 15.27 1.72
C SER A 90 0.69 14.29 1.23
N LEU A 91 0.50 13.20 1.96
CA LEU A 91 -0.52 12.18 1.73
C LEU A 91 -1.94 12.74 1.87
N THR A 92 -2.16 13.68 2.78
CA THR A 92 -3.49 14.27 3.02
C THR A 92 -3.90 15.26 1.94
N THR A 93 -2.94 15.82 1.19
CA THR A 93 -3.22 16.73 0.06
C THR A 93 -3.31 15.97 -1.26
N THR A 94 -2.39 15.03 -1.49
CA THR A 94 -2.32 14.25 -2.74
C THR A 94 -3.36 13.13 -2.78
N MET A 95 -3.75 12.60 -1.62
CA MET A 95 -4.70 11.49 -1.48
C MET A 95 -4.41 10.31 -2.42
N HIS A 96 -3.13 10.13 -2.76
CA HIS A 96 -2.67 9.10 -3.68
C HIS A 96 -1.44 8.42 -3.09
N ALA A 97 -1.54 7.12 -2.85
CA ALA A 97 -0.44 6.31 -2.38
C ALA A 97 -0.39 4.96 -3.08
N GLN A 98 0.82 4.44 -3.21
CA GLN A 98 1.10 3.13 -3.75
C GLN A 98 1.95 2.36 -2.74
N ALA A 99 1.69 1.06 -2.64
CA ALA A 99 2.48 0.15 -1.84
C ALA A 99 2.94 -1.02 -2.69
N LEU A 100 4.23 -1.34 -2.63
CA LEU A 100 4.81 -2.51 -3.25
C LEU A 100 5.36 -3.43 -2.17
N ILE A 101 4.81 -4.63 -2.09
CA ILE A 101 5.27 -5.68 -1.18
C ILE A 101 6.23 -6.58 -1.96
N ILE A 102 7.48 -6.63 -1.52
CA ILE A 102 8.54 -7.46 -2.11
C ILE A 102 9.12 -8.44 -1.08
N PRO A 103 9.69 -9.57 -1.52
CA PRO A 103 10.43 -10.44 -0.61
C PRO A 103 11.60 -9.68 0.02
N LEU A 104 11.87 -9.90 1.30
CA LEU A 104 13.12 -9.45 1.90
C LEU A 104 14.25 -10.32 1.36
N THR A 105 15.04 -9.79 0.43
CA THR A 105 16.25 -10.45 -0.06
C THR A 105 17.39 -10.17 0.92
N SER A 106 17.83 -11.22 1.61
CA SER A 106 19.10 -11.25 2.35
C SER A 106 20.28 -11.40 1.40
#